data_AF-A0A8J6PJM3-F1
#
_entry.id   AF-A0A8J6PJM3-F1
#
_cell.length_a   1.000
_cell.length_b   1.000
_cell.length_c   1.000
_cell.angle_alpha   90.00
_cell.angle_beta   90.00
_cell.angle_gamma   90.00
#
_symmetry.space_group_name_H-M   'P 1'
#
loop_
_entity.id
_entity.type
_entity.pdbx_description
1 polymer ?
#
loop_
_entity_poly.entity_id
_entity_poly.type
_entity_poly.pdbx_seq_one_letter_code
_entity_poly.pdbx_strand_id
1 'polypeptide(L)'
;MANKRDIKKIVNSVIFDIVEESYSVQLFNESKAEASNKIIDAAATVQDELLSRISQAKSKADFKSIYADFESKTDELYDQVNKL
;
A
#
# COMPACT_ATOMS: atom_id res chain seq x y z
N MET A 1 -5.32 -19.37 -13.71
CA MET A 1 -4.21 -18.47 -13.32
C MET A 1 -4.55 -17.82 -11.98
N ALA A 2 -4.08 -18.41 -10.89
CA ALA A 2 -4.18 -17.89 -9.52
C ALA A 2 -3.19 -16.73 -9.23
N ASN A 3 -2.96 -15.86 -10.22
CA ASN A 3 -1.84 -14.91 -10.18
C ASN A 3 -2.33 -13.47 -9.96
N LYS A 4 -2.95 -12.83 -10.95
CA LYS A 4 -3.32 -11.40 -10.84
C LYS A 4 -4.34 -11.12 -9.73
N ARG A 5 -5.38 -11.93 -9.65
CA ARG A 5 -6.47 -11.71 -8.69
C ARG A 5 -5.95 -11.83 -7.25
N ASP A 6 -5.10 -12.81 -7.01
CA ASP A 6 -4.62 -13.11 -5.66
C ASP A 6 -3.58 -12.07 -5.23
N ILE A 7 -2.71 -11.61 -6.15
CA ILE A 7 -1.82 -10.45 -5.88
C ILE A 7 -2.62 -9.19 -5.60
N LYS A 8 -3.65 -8.88 -6.39
CA LYS A 8 -4.50 -7.70 -6.13
C LYS A 8 -5.14 -7.75 -4.75
N LYS A 9 -5.58 -8.94 -4.31
CA LYS A 9 -6.12 -9.12 -2.96
C LYS A 9 -5.06 -8.87 -1.89
N ILE A 10 -3.85 -9.38 -2.08
CA ILE A 10 -2.72 -9.16 -1.15
C ILE A 10 -2.39 -7.67 -1.06
N VAL A 11 -2.22 -6.99 -2.19
CA VAL A 11 -1.95 -5.54 -2.24
C VAL A 11 -3.05 -4.77 -1.55
N ASN A 12 -4.32 -5.06 -1.85
CA ASN A 12 -5.43 -4.38 -1.20
C ASN A 12 -5.44 -4.63 0.30
N SER A 13 -5.25 -5.87 0.76
CA SER A 13 -5.24 -6.19 2.20
C SER A 13 -4.18 -5.37 2.93
N VAL A 14 -2.94 -5.37 2.43
CA VAL A 14 -1.83 -4.67 3.09
C VAL A 14 -2.03 -3.16 3.09
N ILE A 15 -2.52 -2.59 1.98
CA ILE A 15 -2.82 -1.16 1.93
C ILE A 15 -3.97 -0.79 2.87
N PHE A 16 -5.02 -1.62 2.95
CA PHE A 16 -6.12 -1.40 3.89
C PHE A 16 -5.60 -1.40 5.33
N ASP A 17 -4.73 -2.35 5.70
CA ASP A 17 -4.15 -2.40 7.05
C ASP A 17 -3.36 -1.12 7.38
N ILE A 18 -2.55 -0.62 6.43
CA ILE A 18 -1.78 0.64 6.59
C ILE A 18 -2.72 1.85 6.77
N VAL A 19 -3.79 1.90 5.99
CA VAL A 19 -4.78 2.98 6.04
C VAL A 19 -5.56 2.92 7.36
N GLU A 20 -6.00 1.74 7.80
CA GLU A 20 -6.70 1.56 9.07
C GLU A 20 -5.84 1.95 10.28
N GLU A 21 -4.55 1.62 10.28
CA GLU A 21 -3.63 2.03 11.33
C GLU A 21 -3.46 3.56 11.34
N SER A 22 -3.28 4.17 10.17
CA SER A 22 -3.19 5.63 10.02
C SER A 22 -4.45 6.34 10.52
N TYR A 23 -5.63 5.80 10.21
CA TYR A 23 -6.93 6.26 10.72
C TYR A 23 -7.06 6.10 12.24
N SER A 24 -6.54 5.01 12.79
CA SER A 24 -6.54 4.78 14.23
C SER A 24 -5.67 5.82 14.95
N VAL A 25 -4.48 6.13 14.42
CA VAL A 25 -3.59 7.14 15.01
C VAL A 25 -4.26 8.52 15.07
N GLN A 26 -4.91 8.99 13.99
CA GLN A 26 -5.58 10.29 14.01
C GLN A 26 -6.78 10.33 14.97
N LEU A 27 -7.48 9.20 15.16
CA LEU A 27 -8.62 9.11 16.05
C LEU A 27 -8.20 9.29 17.52
N PHE A 28 -7.03 8.77 17.89
CA PHE A 28 -6.49 8.88 19.25
C PHE A 28 -5.51 10.05 19.42
N ASN A 29 -5.07 10.67 18.33
CA ASN A 29 -4.13 11.78 18.34
C ASN A 29 -4.40 12.80 17.23
N GLU A 30 -5.27 13.76 17.54
CA GLU A 30 -5.70 14.82 16.62
C GLU A 30 -4.51 15.66 16.08
N SER A 31 -3.42 15.80 16.84
CA SER A 31 -2.23 16.54 16.40
C SER A 31 -1.50 15.86 15.23
N LYS A 32 -1.72 14.56 15.04
CA LYS A 32 -1.14 13.77 13.94
C LYS A 32 -2.07 13.64 12.75
N ALA A 33 -3.29 14.19 12.80
CA ALA A 33 -4.29 14.01 11.75
C ALA A 33 -3.81 14.42 10.35
N GLU A 34 -3.09 15.55 10.24
CA GLU A 34 -2.56 15.98 8.94
C GLU A 34 -1.47 15.03 8.41
N ALA A 35 -0.62 14.51 9.29
CA ALA A 35 0.42 13.56 8.92
C ALA A 35 -0.17 12.19 8.54
N SER A 36 -1.15 11.69 9.30
CA SER A 36 -1.90 10.48 8.97
C SER A 36 -2.62 10.58 7.63
N ASN A 37 -3.29 11.70 7.34
CA ASN A 37 -3.96 11.91 6.05
C ASN A 37 -2.98 11.85 4.87
N LYS A 38 -1.78 12.42 5.00
CA LYS A 38 -0.74 12.34 3.96
C LYS A 38 -0.30 10.90 3.70
N ILE A 39 -0.22 10.08 4.74
CA ILE A 39 0.12 8.65 4.58
C ILE A 39 -1.02 7.91 3.90
N ILE A 40 -2.28 8.21 4.23
CA ILE A 40 -3.46 7.60 3.58
C ILE A 40 -3.47 7.95 2.08
N ASP A 41 -3.23 9.21 1.72
CA ASP A 41 -3.15 9.64 0.31
C ASP A 41 -1.98 8.97 -0.43
N ALA A 42 -0.82 8.84 0.24
CA ALA A 42 0.34 8.13 -0.30
C ALA A 42 0.03 6.64 -0.53
N ALA A 43 -0.61 5.99 0.44
CA ALA A 43 -1.01 4.58 0.34
C ALA A 43 -2.01 4.34 -0.81
N ALA A 44 -2.99 5.24 -0.99
CA ALA A 44 -3.91 5.19 -2.12
C ALA A 44 -3.19 5.35 -3.47
N THR A 45 -2.23 6.27 -3.56
CA THR A 45 -1.41 6.46 -4.76
C THR A 45 -0.59 5.21 -5.10
N VAL A 46 0.04 4.60 -4.09
CA VAL A 46 0.79 3.34 -4.25
C VAL A 46 -0.12 2.21 -4.70
N GLN A 47 -1.31 2.11 -4.12
CA GLN A 47 -2.31 1.11 -4.50
C GLN A 47 -2.70 1.23 -5.98
N ASP A 48 -3.07 2.42 -6.43
CA ASP A 48 -3.48 2.66 -7.81
C ASP A 48 -2.37 2.29 -8.80
N GLU A 49 -1.13 2.67 -8.50
CA GLU A 49 0.03 2.33 -9.33
C GLU A 49 0.23 0.80 -9.41
N LEU A 50 0.25 0.12 -8.26
CA LEU A 50 0.46 -1.33 -8.21
C LEU A 50 -0.69 -2.08 -8.90
N LEU A 51 -1.95 -1.70 -8.65
CA LEU A 51 -3.12 -2.33 -9.28
C LEU A 51 -3.13 -2.13 -10.80
N SER A 52 -2.72 -0.96 -11.28
CA SER A 52 -2.56 -0.69 -12.71
C SER A 52 -1.51 -1.61 -13.33
N ARG A 53 -0.33 -1.71 -12.70
CA ARG A 53 0.76 -2.58 -13.16
C ARG A 53 0.39 -4.06 -13.13
N ILE A 54 -0.27 -4.53 -12.07
CA ILE A 54 -0.76 -5.93 -11.98
C ILE A 54 -1.78 -6.24 -13.08
N SER A 55 -2.64 -5.27 -13.41
CA SER A 55 -3.61 -5.42 -14.49
C SER A 55 -2.92 -5.59 -15.84
N GLN A 56 -1.85 -4.84 -16.08
CA GLN A 56 -1.08 -4.86 -17.33
C GLN A 56 -0.05 -6.00 -17.43
N ALA A 57 0.36 -6.60 -16.32
CA ALA A 57 1.37 -7.66 -16.27
C ALA A 57 1.00 -8.87 -17.15
N LYS A 58 1.96 -9.39 -17.92
CA LYS A 58 1.76 -10.57 -18.80
C LYS A 58 2.81 -11.65 -18.55
N SER A 59 3.99 -11.27 -18.09
CA SER A 59 5.13 -12.16 -17.90
C SER A 59 5.42 -12.42 -16.42
N LYS A 60 6.13 -13.52 -16.12
CA LYS A 60 6.62 -13.80 -14.76
C LYS A 60 7.61 -12.72 -14.28
N ALA A 61 8.36 -12.11 -15.20
CA ALA A 61 9.28 -11.03 -14.87
C ALA A 61 8.53 -9.78 -14.40
N ASP A 62 7.39 -9.47 -15.01
CA ASP A 62 6.53 -8.34 -14.61
C ASP A 62 6.07 -8.53 -13.16
N PHE A 63 5.58 -9.73 -12.82
CA PHE A 63 5.15 -10.03 -11.45
C PHE A 63 6.29 -9.95 -10.45
N LYS A 64 7.49 -10.43 -10.80
CA LYS A 64 8.66 -10.34 -9.92
C LYS A 64 9.04 -8.88 -9.63
N SER A 65 9.01 -8.01 -10.64
CA SER A 65 9.24 -6.58 -10.47
C SER A 65 8.15 -5.92 -9.62
N ILE A 66 6.89 -6.28 -9.84
CA ILE A 66 5.77 -5.77 -9.04
C ILE A 66 5.90 -6.17 -7.57
N TYR A 67 6.32 -7.41 -7.28
CA TYR A 67 6.54 -7.85 -5.90
C TYR A 67 7.65 -7.08 -5.20
N ALA A 68 8.79 -6.87 -5.88
CA ALA A 68 9.89 -6.10 -5.32
C ALA A 68 9.48 -4.64 -5.03
N ASP A 69 8.74 -4.02 -5.95
CA ASP A 69 8.26 -2.65 -5.76
C ASP A 69 7.15 -2.58 -4.70
N PHE A 70 6.31 -3.62 -4.60
CA PHE A 70 5.32 -3.73 -3.54
C PHE A 70 5.99 -3.77 -2.16
N GLU A 71 6.95 -4.67 -1.95
CA GLU A 71 7.71 -4.78 -0.69
C GLU A 71 8.37 -3.46 -0.31
N SER A 72 9.12 -2.85 -1.23
CA SER A 72 9.81 -1.57 -0.98
C SER A 72 8.83 -0.46 -0.59
N LYS A 73 7.71 -0.32 -1.32
CA LYS A 73 6.74 0.74 -1.06
C LYS A 73 5.94 0.50 0.22
N THR A 74 5.62 -0.75 0.54
CA THR A 74 4.94 -1.06 1.81
C THR A 74 5.85 -0.84 3.00
N ASP A 75 7.14 -1.20 2.90
CA ASP A 75 8.12 -0.93 3.96
C ASP A 75 8.28 0.57 4.22
N GLU A 76 8.36 1.37 3.15
CA GLU A 76 8.39 2.83 3.27
C GLU A 76 7.13 3.40 3.94
N LEU A 77 5.94 2.88 3.61
CA LEU A 77 4.69 3.30 4.23
C LEU A 77 4.63 2.88 5.70
N TYR A 78 5.04 1.67 6.05
CA TYR A 78 5.12 1.22 7.44
C TYR A 78 6.09 2.06 8.26
N ASP A 79 7.23 2.44 7.69
CA ASP A 79 8.17 3.34 8.33
C ASP A 79 7.58 4.74 8.59
N GLN A 80 6.73 5.23 7.69
CA GLN A 80 6.02 6.49 7.90
C GLN A 80 4.99 6.37 9.01
N VAL A 81 4.19 5.29 9.02
CA VAL A 81 3.19 5.02 10.07
C VAL A 81 3.86 4.88 11.44
N ASN A 82 4.96 4.15 11.55
CA ASN A 82 5.71 3.97 12.80
C ASN A 82 6.31 5.27 13.35
N LYS A 83 6.53 6.26 12.49
CA LYS A 83 7.06 7.59 12.86
C LYS A 83 5.97 8.58 13.23
N LEU A 84 4.69 8.25 13.00
CA LEU A 84 3.58 9.07 13.45
C LEU A 84 3.60 9.12 14.97
#